data_AF-A0A8T1HJW4-F1
#
_entry.id   AF-A0A8T1HJW4-F1
#
_cell.length_a   1.000
_cell.length_b   1.000
_cell.length_c   1.000
_cell.angle_alpha   90.00
_cell.angle_beta   90.00
_cell.angle_gamma   90.00
#
_symmetry.space_group_name_H-M   'P 1'
#
loop_
_entity.id
_entity.type
_entity.pdbx_description
1 polymer ?
#
loop_
_entity_poly.entity_id
_entity_poly.type
_entity_poly.pdbx_seq_one_letter_code
_entity_poly.pdbx_strand_id
1 'polypeptide(L)'
;WNAAAKSIVYVKSRLSWIFETYTDGGLVSSGQVDQFTTGAYYTYLLEMDDDGTIIGGEWVYKSDDDHPDFIWFPKAKPAADTVTSIGLSYADVSMLLEKSVACSDSSAASTGGSEPAGSAGSSSPSSSTSASTAASTSGSTASSSNETGSASTGSATSTSASNGQA
;
A
#
# COMPACT_ATOMS: atom_id res chain seq x y z
N TRP A 1 28.17 25.17 -3.53
CA TRP A 1 27.03 25.42 -2.61
C TRP A 1 27.55 25.96 -1.29
N ASN A 2 28.50 25.29 -0.65
CA ASN A 2 29.12 25.77 0.58
C ASN A 2 30.64 26.04 0.45
N ALA A 3 31.09 27.26 0.78
CA ALA A 3 32.51 27.62 0.71
C ALA A 3 33.38 26.99 1.81
N ALA A 4 32.77 26.47 2.88
CA ALA A 4 33.47 25.78 3.97
C ALA A 4 33.79 24.31 3.65
N ALA A 5 33.14 23.72 2.64
CA ALA A 5 33.33 22.32 2.27
C ALA A 5 34.74 22.04 1.74
N LYS A 6 35.33 20.92 2.19
CA LYS A 6 36.69 20.47 1.87
C LYS A 6 36.71 19.23 0.99
N SER A 7 35.70 18.39 1.15
CA SER A 7 35.44 17.25 0.29
C SER A 7 33.94 17.01 0.14
N ILE A 8 33.58 16.20 -0.86
CA ILE A 8 32.21 15.79 -1.12
C ILE A 8 32.12 14.27 -1.16
N VAL A 9 31.01 13.74 -0.65
CA VAL A 9 30.69 12.31 -0.71
C VAL A 9 29.35 12.13 -1.43
N TYR A 10 29.36 11.37 -2.51
CA TYR A 10 28.13 10.95 -3.18
C TYR A 10 27.47 9.82 -2.38
N VAL A 11 26.18 9.98 -2.06
CA VAL A 11 25.39 9.00 -1.33
C VAL A 11 24.16 8.61 -2.15
N LYS A 12 23.89 7.32 -2.21
CA LYS A 12 22.61 6.75 -2.64
C LYS A 12 22.05 5.92 -1.49
N SER A 13 20.99 6.41 -0.84
CA SER A 13 20.34 5.75 0.29
C SER A 13 18.88 5.43 0.00
N ARG A 14 18.32 4.41 0.63
CA ARG A 14 16.90 4.07 0.52
C ARG A 14 16.16 4.40 1.81
N LEU A 15 15.09 5.19 1.72
CA LEU A 15 14.09 5.26 2.79
C LEU A 15 13.03 4.19 2.54
N SER A 16 12.65 3.45 3.58
CA SER A 16 11.65 2.39 3.49
C SER A 16 10.49 2.71 4.44
N TRP A 17 9.25 2.57 3.99
CA TRP A 17 8.06 2.88 4.77
C TRP A 17 6.91 1.94 4.43
N ILE A 18 5.91 1.91 5.32
CA ILE A 18 4.69 1.10 5.15
C ILE A 18 3.65 1.91 4.36
N PHE A 19 3.01 1.30 3.36
CA PHE A 19 1.88 1.89 2.63
C PHE A 19 0.54 1.24 3.04
N GLU A 20 -0.56 1.85 2.62
CA GLU A 20 -1.90 1.53 3.07
C GLU A 20 -2.43 0.18 2.55
N THR A 21 -3.18 -0.53 3.40
CA THR A 21 -3.91 -1.74 3.03
C THR A 21 -5.19 -1.90 3.86
N TYR A 22 -6.15 -2.66 3.33
CA TYR A 22 -7.35 -3.10 4.03
C TYR A 22 -7.25 -4.55 4.55
N THR A 23 -6.08 -5.19 4.40
CA THR A 23 -5.87 -6.56 4.89
C THR A 23 -5.99 -6.61 6.41
N ASP A 24 -6.87 -7.48 6.89
CA ASP A 24 -7.10 -7.69 8.32
C ASP A 24 -6.05 -8.63 8.95
N GLY A 25 -5.91 -8.56 10.27
CA GLY A 25 -5.02 -9.41 11.08
C GLY A 25 -3.73 -8.73 11.54
N GLY A 26 -2.95 -9.47 12.34
CA GLY A 26 -1.66 -9.03 12.88
C GLY A 26 -0.53 -9.08 11.84
N LEU A 27 -0.49 -8.12 10.91
CA LEU A 27 0.44 -8.14 9.78
C LEU A 27 1.93 -8.13 10.17
N VAL A 28 2.27 -7.52 11.30
CA VAL A 28 3.65 -7.49 11.81
C VAL A 28 4.02 -8.86 12.40
N SER A 29 3.17 -9.44 13.26
CA SER A 29 3.45 -10.73 13.89
C SER A 29 3.42 -11.89 12.89
N SER A 30 2.67 -11.77 11.79
CA SER A 30 2.64 -12.75 10.71
C SER A 30 3.76 -12.59 9.67
N GLY A 31 4.56 -11.51 9.74
CA GLY A 31 5.55 -11.17 8.72
C GLY A 31 4.96 -10.68 7.39
N GLN A 32 3.64 -10.51 7.29
CA GLN A 32 3.00 -10.01 6.08
C GLN A 32 3.24 -8.51 5.84
N VAL A 33 3.72 -7.77 6.85
CA VAL A 33 4.08 -6.34 6.76
C VAL A 33 5.08 -6.05 5.63
N ASP A 34 5.94 -7.01 5.27
CA ASP A 34 6.91 -6.86 4.17
C ASP A 34 6.22 -6.62 2.82
N GLN A 35 5.04 -7.22 2.59
CA GLN A 35 4.24 -7.01 1.37
C GLN A 35 3.72 -5.58 1.26
N PHE A 36 3.65 -4.88 2.40
CA PHE A 36 3.18 -3.51 2.52
C PHE A 36 4.33 -2.54 2.80
N THR A 37 5.58 -3.00 2.68
CA THR A 37 6.78 -2.17 2.85
C THR A 37 7.33 -1.78 1.49
N THR A 38 7.32 -0.48 1.21
CA THR A 38 7.87 0.10 -0.01
C THR A 38 9.07 1.00 0.32
N GLY A 39 9.55 1.77 -0.65
CA GLY A 39 10.60 2.74 -0.42
C GLY A 39 11.11 3.40 -1.69
N ALA A 40 11.81 4.52 -1.53
CA ALA A 40 12.44 5.27 -2.59
C ALA A 40 13.95 5.43 -2.33
N TYR A 41 14.71 5.49 -3.42
CA TYR A 41 16.11 5.84 -3.37
C TYR A 41 16.26 7.35 -3.51
N TYR A 42 17.11 7.92 -2.68
CA TYR A 42 17.50 9.32 -2.75
C TYR A 42 19.00 9.45 -3.01
N THR A 43 19.35 10.44 -3.81
CA THR A 43 20.73 10.75 -4.17
C THR A 43 21.07 12.18 -3.81
N TYR A 44 22.18 12.34 -3.08
CA TYR A 44 22.66 13.63 -2.61
C TYR A 44 24.17 13.62 -2.47
N LEU A 45 24.74 14.81 -2.47
CA LEU A 45 26.11 15.05 -2.04
C LEU A 45 26.09 15.44 -0.57
N LEU A 46 26.96 14.85 0.23
CA LEU A 46 27.27 15.34 1.56
C LEU A 46 28.55 16.18 1.49
N GLU A 47 28.51 17.34 2.12
CA GLU A 47 29.64 18.26 2.22
C GLU A 47 30.36 18.02 3.55
N MET A 48 31.66 17.80 3.51
CA MET A 48 32.47 17.50 4.70
C MET A 48 33.49 18.61 4.98
N ASP A 49 33.83 18.81 6.25
CA ASP A 49 34.99 19.59 6.67
C ASP A 49 36.31 18.78 6.59
N ASP A 50 37.42 19.37 7.06
CA ASP A 50 38.76 18.72 7.05
C ASP A 50 38.83 17.49 7.98
N ASP A 51 37.96 17.42 8.99
CA ASP A 51 37.87 16.32 9.96
C ASP A 51 36.89 15.21 9.51
N GLY A 52 36.18 15.40 8.40
CA GLY A 52 35.19 14.47 7.86
C GLY A 52 33.80 14.59 8.49
N THR A 53 33.51 15.69 9.18
CA THR A 53 32.19 15.98 9.75
C THR A 53 31.24 16.48 8.66
N ILE A 54 29.99 16.00 8.67
CA ILE A 54 28.94 16.49 7.76
C ILE A 54 28.56 17.92 8.16
N ILE A 55 28.76 18.87 7.24
CA ILE A 55 28.47 20.30 7.45
C ILE A 55 27.43 20.86 6.47
N GLY A 56 26.92 20.03 5.56
CA GLY A 56 25.92 20.41 4.57
C GLY A 56 25.60 19.27 3.62
N GLY A 57 24.77 19.56 2.64
CA GLY A 57 24.43 18.62 1.57
C GLY A 57 23.57 19.27 0.50
N GLU A 58 23.55 18.64 -0.67
CA GLU A 58 22.81 19.10 -1.84
C GLU A 58 22.11 17.90 -2.50
N TRP A 59 20.84 18.05 -2.84
CA TRP A 59 20.12 17.04 -3.62
C TRP A 59 20.66 17.00 -5.05
N VAL A 60 20.67 15.80 -5.65
CA VAL A 60 21.13 15.64 -7.04
C VAL A 60 20.27 14.65 -7.80
N TYR A 61 20.37 14.72 -9.13
CA TYR A 61 19.55 13.94 -10.06
C TYR A 61 18.06 14.16 -9.79
N LYS A 62 17.25 13.11 -9.86
CA LYS A 62 15.81 13.20 -9.64
C LYS A 62 15.43 13.60 -8.20
N SER A 63 16.33 13.40 -7.24
CA SER A 63 16.06 13.76 -5.84
C SER A 63 16.06 15.26 -5.58
N ASP A 64 16.43 16.10 -6.55
CA ASP A 64 16.25 17.56 -6.47
C ASP A 64 14.77 17.95 -6.43
N ASP A 65 13.94 17.25 -7.23
CA ASP A 65 12.48 17.46 -7.26
C ASP A 65 11.70 16.44 -6.40
N ASP A 66 12.27 15.25 -6.20
CA ASP A 66 11.61 14.08 -5.58
C ASP A 66 12.33 13.68 -4.29
N HIS A 67 12.13 14.49 -3.25
CA HIS A 67 12.62 14.24 -1.89
C HIS A 67 11.50 14.47 -0.86
N PRO A 68 11.63 13.95 0.39
CA PRO A 68 10.64 14.23 1.43
C PRO A 68 10.61 15.72 1.79
N ASP A 69 9.42 16.30 1.92
CA ASP A 69 9.27 17.70 2.34
C ASP A 69 9.63 17.90 3.82
N PHE A 70 9.20 16.97 4.68
CA PHE A 70 9.37 17.07 6.12
C PHE A 70 9.41 15.70 6.80
N ILE A 71 9.97 15.66 8.02
CA ILE A 71 9.98 14.51 8.92
C ILE A 71 9.50 14.97 10.30
N TRP A 72 8.57 14.23 10.90
CA TRP A 72 8.04 14.52 12.23
C TRP A 72 7.95 13.25 13.07
N PHE A 73 8.09 13.43 14.38
CA PHE A 73 8.00 12.34 15.36
C PHE A 73 6.96 12.70 16.42
N PRO A 74 5.93 11.87 16.63
CA PRO A 74 5.01 12.08 17.74
C PRO A 74 5.74 11.88 19.06
N LYS A 75 5.60 12.83 19.99
CA LYS A 75 6.30 12.80 21.29
C LYS A 75 5.69 11.81 22.29
N ALA A 76 4.37 11.62 22.21
CA ALA A 76 3.62 10.77 23.13
C ALA A 76 2.27 10.37 22.50
N LYS A 77 1.62 9.38 23.14
CA LYS A 77 0.22 9.04 22.89
C LYS A 77 -0.71 10.17 23.36
N PRO A 78 -1.96 10.26 22.85
CA PRO A 78 -2.99 11.14 23.42
C PRO A 78 -3.23 10.87 24.92
N ALA A 79 -3.82 11.84 25.62
CA ALA A 79 -4.24 11.66 27.01
C ALA A 79 -5.33 10.57 27.09
N ALA A 80 -5.32 9.77 28.15
CA ALA A 80 -6.19 8.59 28.29
C ALA A 80 -7.70 8.93 28.23
N ASP A 81 -8.08 10.12 28.67
CA ASP A 81 -9.45 10.65 28.71
C ASP A 81 -9.83 11.44 27.45
N THR A 82 -9.01 11.40 26.39
CA THR A 82 -9.30 12.08 25.12
C THR A 82 -10.58 11.52 24.49
N VAL A 83 -11.55 12.40 24.23
CA VAL A 83 -12.72 12.13 23.38
C VAL A 83 -12.67 13.06 22.18
N THR A 84 -12.71 12.49 20.97
CA THR A 84 -12.70 13.29 19.75
C THR A 84 -14.03 14.03 19.56
N SER A 85 -14.06 15.04 18.68
CA SER A 85 -15.28 15.82 18.38
C SER A 85 -16.43 15.00 17.79
N ILE A 86 -16.14 13.80 17.26
CA ILE A 86 -17.14 12.86 16.75
C ILE A 86 -17.56 11.81 17.80
N GLY A 87 -17.10 11.94 19.05
CA GLY A 87 -17.46 11.05 20.15
C GLY A 87 -16.61 9.76 20.27
N LEU A 88 -15.46 9.67 19.60
CA LEU A 88 -14.57 8.50 19.73
C LEU A 88 -13.72 8.63 20.99
N SER A 89 -13.95 7.74 21.96
CA SER A 89 -13.21 7.67 23.23
C SER A 89 -11.89 6.92 23.07
N TYR A 90 -10.77 7.58 23.38
CA TYR A 90 -9.46 6.95 23.34
C TYR A 90 -9.29 5.86 24.41
N ALA A 91 -9.98 6.00 25.55
CA ALA A 91 -10.01 4.96 26.59
C ALA A 91 -10.63 3.65 26.07
N ASP A 92 -11.75 3.74 25.35
CA ASP A 92 -12.43 2.56 24.81
C ASP A 92 -11.61 1.89 23.71
N VAL A 93 -11.02 2.69 22.80
CA VAL A 93 -10.12 2.20 21.76
C VAL A 93 -8.89 1.53 22.36
N SER A 94 -8.30 2.12 23.40
CA SER A 94 -7.11 1.56 24.06
C SER A 94 -7.42 0.22 24.74
N MET A 95 -8.57 0.10 25.39
CA MET A 95 -9.02 -1.15 26.01
C MET A 95 -9.21 -2.27 24.98
N LEU A 96 -9.80 -1.95 23.82
CA LEU A 96 -9.96 -2.93 22.74
C LEU A 96 -8.62 -3.32 22.11
N LEU A 97 -7.72 -2.36 21.91
CA LEU A 97 -6.38 -2.61 21.39
C LEU A 97 -5.58 -3.55 22.30
N GLU A 98 -5.63 -3.33 23.62
CA GLU A 98 -4.96 -4.20 24.60
C GLU A 98 -5.48 -5.65 24.53
N LYS A 99 -6.80 -5.83 24.46
CA LYS A 99 -7.42 -7.16 24.29
C LYS A 99 -7.03 -7.84 22.99
N SER A 100 -6.95 -7.08 21.89
CA SER A 100 -6.57 -7.59 20.58
C SER A 100 -5.13 -8.12 20.57
N VAL A 101 -4.20 -7.34 21.14
CA VAL A 101 -2.78 -7.71 21.18
C VAL A 101 -2.51 -8.87 22.13
N ALA A 102 -3.28 -9.02 23.22
CA ALA A 102 -3.09 -10.10 24.19
C ALA A 102 -3.25 -11.52 23.59
N CYS A 103 -4.02 -11.69 22.52
CA CYS A 103 -4.20 -12.99 21.86
C CYS A 103 -3.06 -13.36 20.89
N SER A 104 -2.17 -12.42 20.57
CA SER A 104 -1.07 -12.63 19.60
C SER A 104 -0.10 -13.75 20.02
N ASP A 105 0.03 -13.99 21.33
CA ASP A 105 0.92 -15.02 21.89
C ASP A 105 0.26 -16.41 21.96
N SER A 106 -1.06 -16.50 21.85
CA SER A 106 -1.80 -17.76 21.98
C SER A 106 -1.94 -18.52 20.65
N SER A 107 -1.78 -17.83 19.52
CA SER A 107 -1.91 -18.41 18.18
C SER A 107 -0.74 -19.32 17.77
N ALA A 108 0.39 -19.28 18.50
CA ALA A 108 1.49 -20.23 18.30
C ALA A 108 1.21 -21.62 18.91
N ALA A 109 0.16 -21.76 19.73
CA ALA A 109 -0.15 -23.00 20.47
C ALA A 109 -1.27 -23.85 19.84
N SER A 110 -2.00 -23.38 18.83
CA SER A 110 -3.10 -24.14 18.22
C SER A 110 -2.69 -24.89 16.95
N THR A 111 -1.60 -25.67 17.02
CA THR A 111 -1.41 -26.78 16.08
C THR A 111 -2.12 -28.01 16.65
N GLY A 112 -3.32 -28.30 16.15
CA GLY A 112 -3.97 -29.61 16.34
C GLY A 112 -5.17 -29.63 17.28
N GLY A 113 -6.30 -29.07 16.84
CA GLY A 113 -7.62 -29.37 17.39
C GLY A 113 -8.51 -29.93 16.30
N SER A 114 -8.64 -31.26 16.25
CA SER A 114 -9.52 -31.97 15.34
C SER A 114 -10.99 -31.70 15.68
N GLU A 115 -11.75 -31.13 14.75
CA GLU A 115 -13.22 -31.04 14.80
C GLU A 115 -13.84 -32.46 14.75
N PRO A 116 -14.79 -32.83 15.63
CA PRO A 116 -15.51 -34.09 15.49
C PRO A 116 -16.71 -33.91 14.54
N ALA A 117 -16.83 -34.82 13.56
CA ALA A 117 -18.01 -34.95 12.72
C ALA A 117 -19.15 -35.67 13.47
N GLY A 118 -20.39 -35.17 13.37
CA GLY A 118 -21.60 -35.82 13.90
C GLY A 118 -22.88 -35.30 13.24
N SER A 119 -23.79 -36.20 12.89
CA SER A 119 -24.79 -36.11 11.81
C SER A 119 -26.25 -36.21 12.27
N ALA A 120 -27.15 -35.67 11.43
CA ALA A 120 -28.56 -36.04 11.13
C ALA A 120 -29.75 -35.65 12.04
N GLY A 121 -30.80 -35.13 11.39
CA GLY A 121 -32.20 -35.08 11.86
C GLY A 121 -33.13 -34.31 10.91
N SER A 122 -34.12 -34.98 10.31
CA SER A 122 -34.95 -34.57 9.16
C SER A 122 -36.41 -34.25 9.54
N SER A 123 -37.11 -33.37 8.79
CA SER A 123 -38.58 -33.44 8.55
C SER A 123 -39.11 -32.47 7.45
N SER A 124 -39.39 -33.01 6.24
CA SER A 124 -40.57 -32.92 5.31
C SER A 124 -41.47 -31.66 5.15
N PRO A 125 -42.35 -31.54 4.10
CA PRO A 125 -42.34 -32.14 2.75
C PRO A 125 -42.75 -31.20 1.56
N SER A 126 -42.65 -31.81 0.37
CA SER A 126 -42.98 -31.53 -1.04
C SER A 126 -44.15 -30.65 -1.49
N SER A 127 -43.96 -30.04 -2.66
CA SER A 127 -44.99 -29.89 -3.72
C SER A 127 -44.40 -30.26 -5.10
N SER A 128 -45.03 -31.23 -5.76
CA SER A 128 -44.83 -31.64 -7.17
C SER A 128 -45.38 -30.55 -8.13
N THR A 129 -45.12 -30.47 -9.43
CA THR A 129 -45.14 -31.51 -10.47
C THR A 129 -44.70 -30.92 -11.82
N SER A 130 -44.10 -31.77 -12.67
CA SER A 130 -44.17 -31.80 -14.15
C SER A 130 -43.42 -30.72 -14.97
N ALA A 131 -42.81 -31.02 -16.12
CA ALA A 131 -42.48 -32.26 -16.82
C ALA A 131 -41.67 -31.88 -18.08
N SER A 132 -40.66 -32.71 -18.43
CA SER A 132 -40.26 -33.14 -19.80
C SER A 132 -39.76 -32.06 -20.79
N THR A 133 -38.75 -32.24 -21.66
CA THR A 133 -38.01 -33.42 -22.13
C THR A 133 -36.80 -32.95 -22.97
N ALA A 134 -35.71 -33.72 -22.86
CA ALA A 134 -34.60 -34.00 -23.80
C ALA A 134 -34.43 -33.19 -25.11
N ALA A 135 -33.20 -32.79 -25.44
CA ALA A 135 -32.29 -33.60 -26.28
C ALA A 135 -31.01 -32.81 -26.65
N SER A 136 -29.90 -33.54 -26.70
CA SER A 136 -28.53 -33.11 -27.04
C SER A 136 -28.36 -32.82 -28.54
N THR A 137 -27.42 -31.91 -28.88
CA THR A 137 -26.54 -32.06 -30.05
C THR A 137 -25.30 -31.19 -29.93
N SER A 138 -24.13 -31.81 -30.13
CA SER A 138 -22.84 -31.17 -30.41
C SER A 138 -22.83 -30.54 -31.81
N GLY A 139 -22.02 -29.50 -31.98
CA GLY A 139 -21.69 -28.96 -33.30
C GLY A 139 -20.63 -27.87 -33.22
N SER A 140 -19.37 -28.28 -33.35
CA SER A 140 -18.22 -27.39 -33.55
C SER A 140 -18.24 -26.78 -34.95
N THR A 141 -17.96 -25.48 -35.08
CA THR A 141 -17.32 -24.92 -36.29
C THR A 141 -16.47 -23.70 -35.92
N ALA A 142 -15.24 -23.73 -36.43
CA ALA A 142 -14.28 -22.63 -36.41
C ALA A 142 -14.29 -21.89 -37.76
N SER A 143 -13.58 -20.75 -37.79
CA SER A 143 -13.16 -19.93 -38.94
C SER A 143 -14.13 -18.79 -39.29
N SER A 144 -13.73 -17.61 -39.75
CA SER A 144 -12.47 -16.83 -39.75
C SER A 144 -12.78 -15.50 -40.44
N SER A 145 -11.97 -14.47 -40.16
CA SER A 145 -11.50 -13.41 -41.09
C SER A 145 -12.49 -12.55 -41.90
N ASN A 146 -12.51 -11.24 -41.63
CA ASN A 146 -11.92 -10.19 -42.48
C ASN A 146 -12.18 -8.81 -41.82
N GLU A 147 -11.18 -8.02 -41.45
CA GLU A 147 -10.27 -7.19 -42.28
C GLU A 147 -10.92 -5.94 -42.87
N THR A 148 -10.12 -4.86 -42.88
CA THR A 148 -10.27 -3.54 -43.52
C THR A 148 -11.08 -2.50 -42.73
N GLY A 149 -10.55 -1.32 -42.37
CA GLY A 149 -9.26 -0.68 -42.61
C GLY A 149 -9.38 0.84 -42.42
N SER A 150 -8.32 1.46 -41.89
CA SER A 150 -7.74 2.80 -42.19
C SER A 150 -8.63 4.06 -42.33
N ALA A 151 -8.23 5.29 -41.96
CA ALA A 151 -7.03 5.85 -41.33
C ALA A 151 -7.25 7.37 -41.12
N SER A 152 -6.52 7.96 -40.15
CA SER A 152 -5.94 9.33 -40.12
C SER A 152 -6.91 10.55 -40.16
N THR A 153 -6.75 11.64 -39.41
CA THR A 153 -5.63 12.58 -39.22
C THR A 153 -6.05 13.53 -38.06
N GLY A 154 -5.19 13.92 -37.13
CA GLY A 154 -4.33 15.11 -37.24
C GLY A 154 -4.86 16.27 -36.38
N SER A 155 -4.09 16.72 -35.37
CA SER A 155 -4.22 18.07 -34.83
C SER A 155 -2.89 18.52 -34.22
N ALA A 156 -2.62 19.81 -34.43
CA ALA A 156 -1.30 20.38 -34.65
C ALA A 156 -0.74 21.15 -33.44
N THR A 157 0.57 21.35 -33.50
CA THR A 157 1.40 22.25 -32.68
C THR A 157 1.17 23.73 -33.00
N SER A 158 1.15 24.58 -31.96
CA SER A 158 1.76 25.94 -31.81
C SER A 158 0.95 26.72 -30.76
N THR A 159 1.50 27.52 -29.83
CA THR A 159 2.40 28.66 -30.06
C THR A 159 3.01 29.14 -28.73
N SER A 160 4.29 29.53 -28.75
CA SER A 160 4.94 30.37 -27.74
C SER A 160 4.59 31.84 -27.96
N ALA A 161 4.26 32.59 -26.91
CA ALA A 161 4.29 34.06 -26.95
C ALA A 161 4.76 34.62 -25.60
N SER A 162 5.97 35.16 -25.63
CA SER A 162 6.52 36.10 -24.65
C SER A 162 5.82 37.45 -24.75
N ASN A 163 5.46 38.05 -23.63
CA ASN A 163 5.15 39.48 -23.56
C ASN A 163 5.84 40.10 -22.34
N GLY A 164 6.84 40.94 -22.62
CA GLY A 164 7.38 41.91 -21.68
C GLY A 164 7.02 43.33 -22.14
N GLN A 165 6.57 44.16 -21.19
CA GLN A 165 6.47 45.63 -21.13
C GLN A 165 5.52 45.91 -19.95
N ALA A 166 5.75 46.81 -18.99
CA ALA A 166 6.77 47.83 -18.74
C ALA A 166 6.91 48.00 -17.22
#